data_AF-K9ZTI8-F1
#
_entry.id   AF-K9ZTI8-F1
#
_cell.length_a   1.000
_cell.length_b   1.000
_cell.length_c   1.000
_cell.angle_alpha   90.00
_cell.angle_beta   90.00
_cell.angle_gamma   90.00
#
_symmetry.space_group_name_H-M   'P 1'
#
loop_
_entity.id
_entity.type
_entity.pdbx_description
1 polymer ?
#
loop_
_entity_poly.entity_id
_entity_poly.type
_entity_poly.pdbx_seq_one_letter_code
_entity_poly.pdbx_strand_id
1 'polypeptide(L)' 'KVQVSYKGETKAFYPEEISSMVLTKMKEIAEAYLGHPVTNAVITVPAYFNDSQRQATKDAGVIAGLNVLRII' A
#
# COMPACT_ATOMS: atom_id res chain seq x y z
N LYS A 1 -2.46 -13.25 8.42
CA LYS A 1 -3.43 -13.26 7.30
C LYS A 1 -4.80 -12.92 7.83
N VAL A 2 -5.52 -12.05 7.15
CA VAL A 2 -6.91 -11.66 7.44
C VAL A 2 -7.81 -12.38 6.45
N GLN A 3 -8.88 -13.01 6.92
CA GLN A 3 -9.85 -13.70 6.08
C GLN A 3 -11.12 -12.88 5.94
N VAL A 4 -11.65 -12.79 4.72
CA VAL A 4 -12.89 -12.08 4.40
C VAL A 4 -13.70 -12.89 3.38
N SER A 5 -15.02 -12.77 3.43
CA SER A 5 -15.89 -13.23 2.35
C SER A 5 -15.97 -12.15 1.28
N TYR A 6 -15.56 -12.46 0.06
CA TYR A 6 -15.62 -11.53 -1.06
C TYR A 6 -16.14 -12.25 -2.30
N LYS A 7 -17.24 -11.73 -2.89
CA LYS A 7 -17.93 -12.33 -4.04
C LYS A 7 -18.33 -13.80 -3.85
N GLY A 8 -18.69 -14.18 -2.62
CA GLY A 8 -19.12 -15.54 -2.28
C GLY A 8 -17.97 -16.53 -2.00
N GLU A 9 -16.71 -16.08 -2.06
CA GLU A 9 -15.54 -16.89 -1.72
C GLU A 9 -14.82 -16.37 -0.48
N THR A 10 -14.29 -17.29 0.34
CA THR A 10 -13.38 -16.94 1.44
C THR A 10 -12.01 -16.64 0.87
N LYS A 11 -11.55 -15.38 1.01
CA LYS A 11 -10.22 -14.94 0.60
C LYS A 11 -9.37 -14.60 1.82
N ALA A 12 -8.09 -14.94 1.76
CA ALA A 12 -7.13 -14.63 2.80
C ALA A 12 -6.08 -13.66 2.26
N PHE A 13 -5.86 -12.56 2.96
CA PHE A 13 -4.90 -11.52 2.58
C PHE A 13 -3.84 -11.33 3.67
N TYR A 14 -2.63 -10.99 3.27
CA TYR A 14 -1.64 -10.41 4.15
C TYR A 14 -1.96 -8.93 4.43
N PRO A 15 -1.59 -8.40 5.60
CA PRO A 15 -1.84 -6.99 5.93
C PRO A 15 -1.31 -5.99 4.89
N GLU A 16 -0.15 -6.28 4.31
CA GLU A 16 0.50 -5.49 3.26
C GLU A 16 -0.29 -5.49 1.94
N GLU A 17 -1.02 -6.57 1.61
CA GLU A 17 -1.92 -6.62 0.45
C GLU A 17 -3.15 -5.74 0.66
N ILE A 18 -3.67 -5.66 1.88
CA ILE A 18 -4.79 -4.76 2.19
C ILE A 18 -4.30 -3.30 2.13
N SER A 19 -3.11 -3.06 2.68
CA SER A 19 -2.48 -1.73 2.65
C SER A 19 -2.20 -1.27 1.21
N SER A 20 -1.79 -2.18 0.33
CA SER A 20 -1.54 -1.87 -1.08
C SER A 20 -2.82 -1.50 -1.82
N MET A 21 -3.98 -2.07 -1.47
CA MET A 21 -5.27 -1.66 -2.02
C MET A 21 -5.58 -0.20 -1.67
N VAL A 22 -5.30 0.23 -0.44
CA VAL A 22 -5.47 1.62 -0.01
C VAL A 22 -4.51 2.54 -0.76
N LEU A 23 -3.22 2.17 -0.84
CA LEU A 23 -2.21 2.95 -1.56
C LEU A 23 -2.51 3.07 -3.05
N THR A 24 -3.02 2.00 -3.68
CA THR A 24 -3.49 2.02 -5.07
C THR A 24 -4.61 3.03 -5.23
N LYS A 25 -5.57 3.07 -4.30
CA LYS A 25 -6.65 4.05 -4.36
C LYS A 25 -6.14 5.50 -4.22
N MET A 26 -5.15 5.73 -3.34
CA MET A 26 -4.55 7.05 -3.19
C MET A 26 -3.76 7.47 -4.44
N LYS A 27 -3.06 6.53 -5.08
CA LYS A 27 -2.40 6.74 -6.36
C LYS A 27 -3.40 7.15 -7.45
N GLU A 28 -4.51 6.43 -7.60
CA GLU A 28 -5.56 6.76 -8.57
C GLU A 28 -6.10 8.19 -8.37
N ILE A 29 -6.32 8.60 -7.11
CA ILE A 29 -6.79 9.96 -6.79
C ILE A 29 -5.74 11.00 -7.21
N ALA A 30 -4.46 10.75 -6.91
CA ALA A 30 -3.38 11.64 -7.30
C ALA A 30 -3.22 11.73 -8.83
N GLU A 31 -3.30 10.60 -9.53
CA GLU A 31 -3.22 10.54 -11.00
C GLU A 31 -4.40 11.26 -11.65
N ALA A 32 -5.62 11.10 -11.12
CA ALA A 32 -6.79 11.81 -11.60
C ALA A 32 -6.68 13.33 -11.41
N TYR A 33 -6.07 13.77 -10.30
CA TYR A 33 -5.82 15.19 -10.03
C TYR A 33 -4.73 15.79 -10.93
N LEU A 34 -3.63 15.05 -11.15
CA LEU A 34 -2.46 15.53 -11.91
C LEU A 34 -2.61 15.34 -13.43
N GLY A 35 -3.47 14.40 -13.87
CA GLY A 35 -3.65 14.06 -15.28
C GLY A 35 -2.52 13.22 -15.89
N HIS A 36 -1.62 12.68 -15.06
CA HIS A 36 -0.52 11.83 -15.52
C HIS A 36 -0.19 10.73 -14.48
N PRO A 37 0.52 9.65 -14.89
CA PRO A 37 0.90 8.57 -13.98
C PRO A 37 1.79 9.03 -12.82
N VAL A 38 1.59 8.43 -11.64
CA VAL A 38 2.38 8.64 -10.43
C VAL A 38 3.18 7.37 -10.12
N THR A 39 4.50 7.49 -10.12
CA THR A 39 5.40 6.31 -10.03
C THR A 39 6.26 6.30 -8.77
N ASN A 40 6.51 7.43 -8.12
CA ASN A 40 7.38 7.55 -6.95
C ASN A 40 6.60 8.07 -5.75
N ALA A 41 6.88 7.55 -4.56
CA ALA A 41 6.22 7.97 -3.33
C ALA A 41 7.16 7.96 -2.11
N VAL A 42 6.85 8.84 -1.16
CA VAL A 42 7.33 8.77 0.22
C VAL A 42 6.13 8.44 1.10
N ILE A 43 6.26 7.44 1.96
CA ILE A 43 5.14 6.95 2.80
C ILE A 43 5.51 7.16 4.27
N THR A 44 4.60 7.74 5.03
CA THR A 44 4.75 7.97 6.47
C THR A 44 4.39 6.73 7.29
N VAL A 45 5.10 6.47 8.37
CA VAL A 45 4.78 5.44 9.38
C VAL A 45 4.90 6.03 10.79
N PRO A 46 4.27 5.43 11.81
CA PRO A 46 4.48 5.84 13.19
C PRO A 46 5.92 5.61 13.64
N ALA A 47 6.44 6.51 14.49
CA ALA A 47 7.82 6.44 15.00
C ALA A 47 8.14 5.16 15.80
N TYR A 48 7.12 4.48 16.32
CA TYR A 48 7.25 3.23 17.07
C TYR A 48 7.23 1.96 16.21
N PHE A 49 7.12 2.08 14.88
CA PHE A 49 7.20 0.91 14.00
C PHE A 49 8.60 0.31 14.03
N ASN A 50 8.65 -1.01 14.23
CA ASN A 50 9.90 -1.76 14.08
C ASN A 50 10.25 -1.97 12.60
N ASP A 51 11.46 -2.46 12.33
CA ASP A 51 11.95 -2.65 10.96
C ASP A 51 11.05 -3.55 10.10
N SER A 52 10.48 -4.60 10.68
CA SER A 52 9.56 -5.51 9.97
C SER A 52 8.28 -4.81 9.54
N GLN A 53 7.69 -3.96 10.39
CA GLN A 53 6.50 -3.18 10.05
C GLN A 53 6.80 -2.08 9.02
N ARG A 54 7.98 -1.45 9.12
CA ARG A 54 8.46 -0.48 8.11
C ARG A 54 8.66 -1.17 6.76
N GLN A 55 9.23 -2.38 6.74
CA GLN A 55 9.40 -3.17 5.53
C GLN A 55 8.06 -3.60 4.94
N ALA A 56 7.12 -4.11 5.75
CA ALA A 56 5.78 -4.48 5.28
C ALA A 56 5.03 -3.29 4.65
N THR A 57 5.21 -2.08 5.20
CA THR A 57 4.65 -0.85 4.60
C THR A 57 5.32 -0.50 3.27
N LYS A 58 6.64 -0.69 3.17
CA LYS A 58 7.36 -0.52 1.90
C LYS A 58 6.89 -1.53 0.85
N ASP A 59 6.72 -2.80 1.24
CA ASP A 59 6.24 -3.87 0.36
C ASP A 59 4.83 -3.58 -0.14
N ALA A 60 3.95 -3.06 0.72
CA ALA A 60 2.62 -2.59 0.31
C ALA A 60 2.71 -1.50 -0.78
N GLY A 61 3.66 -0.58 -0.68
CA GLY A 61 3.93 0.42 -1.72
C GLY A 61 4.40 -0.18 -3.04
N VAL A 62 5.29 -1.19 -2.97
CA VAL A 62 5.75 -1.92 -4.17
C VAL A 62 4.59 -2.68 -4.83
N ILE A 63 3.74 -3.35 -4.05
CA ILE A 63 2.55 -4.06 -4.55
C ILE A 63 1.55 -3.08 -5.21
N ALA A 64 1.46 -1.84 -4.70
CA ALA A 64 0.66 -0.77 -5.30
C ALA A 64 1.27 -0.16 -6.58
N GLY A 65 2.42 -0.65 -7.03
CA GLY A 65 3.13 -0.15 -8.21
C GLY A 65 3.76 1.23 -7.99
N LEU A 66 4.22 1.50 -6.77
CA LEU A 66 4.96 2.71 -6.41
C LEU A 66 6.43 2.37 -6.12
N ASN A 67 7.35 3.17 -6.63
CA ASN A 67 8.73 3.20 -6.19
C ASN A 67 8.81 3.99 -4.86
N VAL A 68 9.00 3.27 -3.76
CA VAL A 68 9.05 3.85 -2.42
C VAL A 68 10.45 4.42 -2.16
N LEU A 69 10.59 5.74 -2.31
CA LEU A 69 11.85 6.45 -2.15
C LEU A 69 12.30 6.49 -0.69
N ARG A 70 11.35 6.62 0.24
CA ARG A 70 11.62 6.68 1.68
C ARG A 70 10.37 6.31 2.49
N ILE A 71 10.61 5.68 3.63
CA ILE A 71 9.63 5.56 4.72
C ILE A 71 10.04 6.54 5.82
N ILE A 72 9.17 7.48 6.17
CA ILE A 72 9.40 8.47 7.24
C ILE A 72 8.61 8.12 8.48
#